data_AF-A0A839WW64-F1
#
_entry.id   AF-A0A839WW64-F1
#
_cell.length_a   1.000
_cell.length_b   1.000
_cell.length_c   1.000
_cell.angle_alpha   90.00
_cell.angle_beta   90.00
_cell.angle_gamma   90.00
#
_symmetry.space_group_name_H-M   'P 1'
#
loop_
_entity.id
_entity.type
_entity.pdbx_description
1 polymer ?
#
loop_
_entity_poly.entity_id
_entity_poly.type
_entity_poly.pdbx_seq_one_letter_code
_entity_poly.pdbx_strand_id
1 'polypeptide(L)'
;MTSDAGVRRDLQHLRELLDHNSDWAWEVDAQGRYTYCSRMVTALLGHPPEAMLGRTPFEFMPPAEAARVGEAFAAIIAERRAFSGLVNRNLHADGRIVVLETSGVPFFDSAGDLRGYRGIDRDISELGERVLQLEAVYDHAAVPMSTVDTAGILVMGNRAMAALCEHDGPVAGLRLTDLLPEAAQWLDADLALARDGQPLPTHEFAWRTRWLYAAPHALHDALGRVAGLSIAWMDITARRQAEQLLTEANRRLEGYARQDYVTGLYNRRDLDERLALEIGRARRDGSPLSLCMADVDYFKAYNDGAGHLAGDDCLRTIAGALRRAVSRPGDAVSRYGGEEFVVVLAGTDEAGAAHVAERLRACVEALDLAHPSSPLGRVTVSVGVVTCRPQRDPVAADDAAAVAGLLRLADHALYAAKHAGRNRVATEPLPTTLPV
;
A
#
# COMPACT_ATOMS: atom_id res chain seq x y z
N MET A 1 14.23 -9.24 -82.25
CA MET A 1 12.92 -9.57 -81.64
C MET A 1 13.06 -10.26 -80.28
N THR A 2 14.15 -10.06 -79.53
CA THR A 2 14.42 -10.75 -78.24
C THR A 2 14.55 -9.81 -77.04
N SER A 3 14.53 -8.47 -77.23
CA SER A 3 14.57 -7.50 -76.12
C SER A 3 13.20 -7.18 -75.52
N ASP A 4 12.11 -7.28 -76.32
CA ASP A 4 10.77 -6.84 -75.90
C ASP A 4 10.08 -7.85 -74.95
N ALA A 5 10.43 -9.13 -75.05
CA ALA A 5 9.87 -10.19 -74.22
C ALA A 5 10.48 -10.26 -72.80
N GLY A 6 11.74 -9.85 -72.64
CA GLY A 6 12.41 -9.77 -71.33
C GLY A 6 11.90 -8.57 -70.52
N VAL A 7 11.82 -7.41 -71.16
CA VAL A 7 11.27 -6.18 -70.56
C VAL A 7 9.79 -6.36 -70.16
N ARG A 8 8.98 -7.05 -70.98
CA ARG A 8 7.59 -7.38 -70.61
C ARG A 8 7.49 -8.30 -69.39
N ARG A 9 8.40 -9.27 -69.25
CA ARG A 9 8.39 -10.23 -68.15
C ARG A 9 8.82 -9.58 -66.83
N ASP A 10 9.83 -8.71 -66.87
CA ASP A 10 10.29 -7.94 -65.71
C ASP A 10 9.24 -6.89 -65.28
N LEU A 11 8.60 -6.20 -66.23
CA LEU A 11 7.48 -5.29 -65.93
C LEU A 11 6.26 -6.01 -65.36
N GLN A 12 6.01 -7.25 -65.79
CA GLN A 12 4.93 -8.08 -65.25
C GLN A 12 5.24 -8.55 -63.83
N HIS A 13 6.48 -8.96 -63.55
CA HIS A 13 6.94 -9.33 -62.22
C HIS A 13 6.96 -8.15 -61.23
N LEU A 14 7.39 -6.97 -61.66
CA LEU A 14 7.31 -5.72 -60.87
C LEU A 14 5.86 -5.31 -60.57
N ARG A 15 4.95 -5.48 -61.54
CA ARG A 15 3.50 -5.25 -61.33
C ARG A 15 2.92 -6.24 -60.33
N GLU A 16 3.28 -7.51 -60.41
CA GLU A 16 2.84 -8.53 -59.45
C GLU A 16 3.34 -8.27 -58.03
N LEU A 17 4.59 -7.81 -57.86
CA LEU A 17 5.13 -7.43 -56.54
C LEU A 17 4.44 -6.19 -55.94
N LEU A 18 4.04 -5.23 -56.78
CA LEU A 18 3.27 -4.06 -56.35
C LEU A 18 1.81 -4.41 -56.00
N ASP A 19 1.22 -5.39 -56.69
CA ASP A 19 -0.16 -5.84 -56.44
C ASP A 19 -0.28 -6.75 -55.18
N HIS A 20 0.82 -7.33 -54.69
CA HIS A 20 0.86 -8.09 -53.42
C HIS A 20 1.12 -7.21 -52.19
N ASN A 21 1.54 -5.95 -52.39
CA ASN A 21 1.77 -5.02 -51.29
C ASN A 21 0.44 -4.35 -50.93
N SER A 22 0.14 -4.22 -49.64
CA SER A 22 -1.12 -3.65 -49.13
C SER A 22 -1.25 -2.14 -49.42
N ASP A 23 -0.19 -1.52 -49.92
CA ASP A 23 -0.09 -0.09 -50.20
C ASP A 23 -0.54 0.22 -51.64
N TRP A 24 -1.32 1.30 -51.80
CA TRP A 24 -1.73 1.79 -53.11
C TRP A 24 -0.60 2.56 -53.78
N ALA A 25 -0.06 2.02 -54.88
CA ALA A 25 0.96 2.67 -55.69
C ALA A 25 0.33 3.58 -56.75
N TRP A 26 0.86 4.79 -56.90
CA TRP A 26 0.36 5.80 -57.84
C TRP A 26 1.47 6.61 -58.50
N GLU A 27 1.15 7.20 -59.65
CA GLU A 27 1.98 8.19 -60.35
C GLU A 27 1.09 9.34 -60.84
N VAL A 28 1.59 10.57 -60.74
CA VAL A 28 0.97 11.79 -61.26
C VAL A 28 1.94 12.52 -62.19
N ASP A 29 1.40 13.21 -63.21
CA ASP A 29 2.17 14.09 -64.09
C ASP A 29 2.55 15.42 -63.42
N ALA A 30 3.25 16.30 -64.16
CA ALA A 30 3.65 17.62 -63.70
C ALA A 30 2.47 18.56 -63.39
N GLN A 31 1.26 18.23 -63.83
CA GLN A 31 0.02 18.93 -63.51
C GLN A 31 -0.73 18.27 -62.34
N GLY A 32 -0.15 17.24 -61.72
CA GLY A 32 -0.73 16.53 -60.58
C GLY A 32 -1.88 15.58 -60.96
N ARG A 33 -2.00 15.18 -62.22
CA ARG A 33 -3.03 14.23 -62.67
C ARG A 33 -2.51 12.81 -62.68
N TYR A 34 -3.30 11.85 -62.20
CA TYR A 34 -2.88 10.46 -62.15
C TYR A 34 -2.59 9.91 -63.55
N THR A 35 -1.36 9.44 -63.77
CA THR A 35 -0.90 8.71 -64.96
C THR A 35 -0.88 7.21 -64.72
N TYR A 36 -0.81 6.78 -63.46
CA TYR A 36 -0.87 5.39 -63.05
C TYR A 36 -1.51 5.24 -61.66
N CYS A 37 -2.30 4.19 -61.48
CA CYS A 37 -2.78 3.72 -60.18
C CYS A 37 -2.76 2.19 -60.17
N SER A 38 -2.25 1.57 -59.10
CA SER A 38 -2.38 0.13 -58.89
C SER A 38 -3.82 -0.25 -58.57
N ARG A 39 -4.16 -1.54 -58.68
CA ARG A 39 -5.52 -2.04 -58.39
C ARG A 39 -5.94 -1.88 -56.93
N MET A 40 -4.98 -1.64 -56.03
CA MET A 40 -5.23 -1.47 -54.60
C MET A 40 -6.13 -0.25 -54.31
N VAL A 41 -6.18 0.75 -55.20
CA VAL A 41 -7.10 1.89 -55.06
C VAL A 41 -8.57 1.47 -55.00
N THR A 42 -8.95 0.36 -55.65
CA THR A 42 -10.31 -0.19 -55.56
C THR A 42 -10.60 -0.71 -54.15
N ALA A 43 -9.62 -1.31 -53.49
CA ALA A 43 -9.78 -1.80 -52.12
C ALA A 43 -9.78 -0.63 -51.12
N LEU A 44 -8.93 0.38 -51.32
CA LEU A 44 -8.78 1.50 -50.39
C LEU A 44 -9.85 2.59 -50.56
N LEU A 45 -10.20 2.97 -51.80
CA LEU A 45 -11.12 4.08 -52.09
C LEU A 45 -12.38 3.63 -52.84
N GLY A 46 -12.54 2.35 -53.17
CA GLY A 46 -13.74 1.85 -53.87
C GLY A 46 -13.83 2.26 -55.35
N HIS A 47 -12.82 2.96 -55.87
CA HIS A 47 -12.75 3.40 -57.26
C HIS A 47 -11.87 2.47 -58.09
N PRO A 48 -12.29 2.06 -59.30
CA PRO A 48 -11.40 1.33 -60.20
C PRO A 48 -10.28 2.25 -60.69
N PRO A 49 -9.05 1.74 -60.98
CA PRO A 49 -7.92 2.56 -61.42
C PRO A 49 -8.25 3.47 -62.60
N GLU A 50 -9.07 3.01 -63.54
CA GLU A 50 -9.47 3.74 -64.74
C GLU A 50 -10.28 5.01 -64.40
N ALA A 51 -10.98 5.04 -63.26
CA ALA A 51 -11.72 6.21 -62.79
C ALA A 51 -10.82 7.28 -62.15
N MET A 52 -9.59 6.91 -61.79
CA MET A 52 -8.58 7.81 -61.20
C MET A 52 -7.77 8.53 -62.27
N LEU A 53 -7.47 7.85 -63.39
CA LEU A 53 -6.58 8.34 -64.43
C LEU A 53 -7.04 9.69 -65.02
N GLY A 54 -6.11 10.62 -65.17
CA GLY A 54 -6.35 11.98 -65.70
C GLY A 54 -6.97 12.96 -64.70
N ARG A 55 -7.36 12.50 -63.52
CA ARG A 55 -7.91 13.33 -62.43
C ARG A 55 -6.84 13.63 -61.40
N THR A 56 -7.07 14.66 -60.58
CA THR A 56 -6.15 15.04 -59.51
C THR A 56 -6.52 14.35 -58.19
N PRO A 57 -5.56 14.07 -57.29
CA PRO A 57 -5.83 13.54 -55.95
C PRO A 57 -6.87 14.36 -55.18
N PHE A 58 -6.84 15.68 -55.34
CA PHE A 58 -7.73 16.63 -54.66
C PHE A 58 -9.22 16.43 -54.98
N GLU A 59 -9.54 15.85 -56.14
CA GLU A 59 -10.93 15.54 -56.52
C GLU A 59 -11.54 14.39 -55.72
N PHE A 60 -10.70 13.65 -55.00
CA PHE A 60 -11.10 12.54 -54.13
C PHE A 60 -10.96 12.90 -52.65
N MET A 61 -10.87 14.19 -52.30
CA MET A 61 -10.77 14.67 -50.92
C MET A 61 -11.95 15.60 -50.59
N PRO A 62 -12.36 15.69 -49.31
CA PRO A 62 -13.27 16.76 -48.89
C PRO A 62 -12.68 18.16 -49.21
N PRO A 63 -13.50 19.17 -49.55
CA PRO A 63 -12.99 20.46 -50.05
C PRO A 63 -11.97 21.16 -49.12
N ALA A 64 -12.18 21.11 -47.80
CA ALA A 64 -11.25 21.69 -46.83
C ALA A 64 -9.91 20.93 -46.76
N GLU A 65 -9.95 19.62 -46.94
CA GLU A 65 -8.75 18.79 -46.95
C GLU A 65 -7.96 18.98 -48.26
N ALA A 66 -8.66 19.05 -49.39
CA ALA A 66 -8.05 19.35 -50.69
C ALA A 66 -7.24 20.66 -50.66
N ALA A 67 -7.75 21.70 -50.00
CA ALA A 67 -7.02 22.96 -49.81
C ALA A 67 -5.75 22.77 -48.97
N ARG A 68 -5.86 22.12 -47.80
CA ARG A 68 -4.74 21.87 -46.87
C ARG A 68 -3.63 21.05 -47.52
N VAL A 69 -3.99 19.96 -48.19
CA VAL A 69 -3.03 19.08 -48.86
C VAL A 69 -2.45 19.78 -50.10
N GLY A 70 -3.25 20.56 -50.81
CA GLY A 70 -2.80 21.37 -51.94
C GLY A 70 -1.68 22.34 -51.59
N GLU A 71 -1.81 23.06 -50.46
CA GLU A 71 -0.75 23.95 -49.96
C GLU A 71 0.55 23.18 -49.62
N ALA A 72 0.42 22.06 -48.90
CA ALA A 72 1.56 21.22 -48.54
C ALA A 72 2.27 20.65 -49.79
N PHE A 73 1.50 20.20 -50.77
CA PHE A 73 2.02 19.64 -52.02
C PHE A 73 2.65 20.70 -52.92
N ALA A 74 2.08 21.91 -52.97
CA ALA A 74 2.67 23.04 -53.70
C ALA A 74 4.06 23.41 -53.19
N ALA A 75 4.27 23.40 -51.87
CA ALA A 75 5.59 23.60 -51.27
C ALA A 75 6.58 22.49 -51.66
N ILE A 76 6.13 21.23 -51.66
CA ILE A 76 6.94 20.07 -52.06
C ILE A 76 7.35 20.14 -53.55
N ILE A 77 6.42 20.51 -54.44
CA ILE A 77 6.67 20.68 -55.87
C ILE A 77 7.67 21.82 -56.11
N ALA A 78 7.50 22.96 -55.43
CA ALA A 78 8.39 24.11 -55.58
C ALA A 78 9.85 23.76 -55.25
N GLU A 79 10.05 22.91 -54.24
CA GLU A 79 11.36 22.43 -53.80
C GLU A 79 11.85 21.18 -54.56
N ARG A 80 11.02 20.59 -55.43
CA ARG A 80 11.29 19.35 -56.19
C ARG A 80 11.84 18.22 -55.30
N ARG A 81 11.34 18.11 -54.07
CA ARG A 81 11.85 17.15 -53.07
C ARG A 81 10.96 15.92 -52.93
N ALA A 82 11.55 14.83 -52.44
CA ALA A 82 10.80 13.70 -51.92
C ALA A 82 10.06 14.07 -50.62
N PHE A 83 8.97 13.37 -50.35
CA PHE A 83 8.20 13.52 -49.12
C PHE A 83 7.72 12.16 -48.61
N SER A 84 7.52 12.08 -47.30
CA SER A 84 7.09 10.87 -46.60
C SER A 84 6.16 11.27 -45.47
N GLY A 85 5.17 10.42 -45.17
CA GLY A 85 4.29 10.63 -44.01
C GLY A 85 3.25 11.75 -44.16
N LEU A 86 2.90 12.14 -45.38
CA LEU A 86 1.87 13.15 -45.59
C LEU A 86 0.48 12.54 -45.37
N VAL A 87 -0.08 12.75 -44.20
CA VAL A 87 -1.44 12.27 -43.87
C VAL A 87 -2.48 13.12 -44.61
N ASN A 88 -3.43 12.46 -45.28
CA ASN A 88 -4.57 13.09 -45.93
C ASN A 88 -5.85 12.24 -45.85
N ARG A 89 -7.00 12.92 -45.94
CA ARG A 89 -8.33 12.32 -45.86
C ARG A 89 -8.98 12.27 -47.23
N ASN A 90 -9.28 11.08 -47.70
CA ASN A 90 -9.90 10.83 -49.00
C ASN A 90 -11.34 10.33 -48.84
N LEU A 91 -12.14 10.55 -49.86
CA LEU A 91 -13.50 10.06 -50.02
C LEU A 91 -13.44 8.71 -50.72
N HIS A 92 -14.00 7.70 -50.07
CA HIS A 92 -14.30 6.42 -50.69
C HIS A 92 -15.56 6.56 -51.58
N ALA A 93 -15.73 5.66 -52.54
CA ALA A 93 -16.85 5.64 -53.48
C ALA A 93 -18.24 5.54 -52.83
N ASP A 94 -18.33 5.04 -51.59
CA ASP A 94 -19.57 4.98 -50.78
C ASP A 94 -19.80 6.22 -49.90
N GLY A 95 -18.88 7.19 -49.93
CA GLY A 95 -18.94 8.44 -49.18
C GLY A 95 -18.25 8.42 -47.81
N ARG A 96 -17.70 7.29 -47.33
CA ARG A 96 -16.91 7.28 -46.08
C ARG A 96 -15.54 7.92 -46.27
N ILE A 97 -14.94 8.40 -45.18
CA ILE A 97 -13.58 8.95 -45.19
C ILE A 97 -12.57 7.82 -44.96
N VAL A 98 -11.50 7.83 -45.75
CA VAL A 98 -10.35 6.94 -45.62
C VAL A 98 -9.11 7.81 -45.39
N VAL A 99 -8.37 7.54 -44.32
CA VAL A 99 -7.17 8.30 -43.96
C VAL A 99 -5.96 7.59 -44.53
N LEU A 100 -5.25 8.26 -45.44
CA LEU A 100 -4.07 7.74 -46.10
C LEU A 100 -2.82 8.46 -45.60
N GLU A 101 -1.76 7.68 -45.37
CA GLU A 101 -0.40 8.19 -45.26
C GLU A 101 0.27 8.11 -46.64
N THR A 102 0.58 9.27 -47.22
CA THR A 102 1.14 9.39 -48.57
C THR A 102 2.63 9.69 -48.54
N SER A 103 3.40 8.95 -49.32
CA SER A 103 4.83 9.17 -49.53
C SER A 103 5.14 9.16 -51.02
N GLY A 104 6.01 10.05 -51.50
CA GLY A 104 6.29 10.18 -52.92
C GLY A 104 7.66 10.77 -53.24
N VAL A 105 8.18 10.39 -54.40
CA VAL A 105 9.45 10.87 -54.96
C VAL A 105 9.22 11.50 -56.34
N PRO A 106 9.92 12.60 -56.67
CA PRO A 106 9.86 13.17 -58.00
C PRO A 106 10.58 12.30 -59.01
N PHE A 107 10.15 12.35 -60.27
CA PHE A 107 10.88 11.77 -61.38
C PHE A 107 11.00 12.78 -62.53
N PHE A 108 12.08 12.66 -63.29
CA PHE A 108 12.54 13.65 -64.27
C PHE A 108 12.69 13.00 -65.64
N ASP A 109 12.58 13.81 -66.70
CA ASP A 109 12.93 13.34 -68.03
C ASP A 109 14.45 13.38 -68.29
N SER A 110 14.85 12.99 -69.51
CA SER A 110 16.26 12.99 -69.93
C SER A 110 16.90 14.38 -70.00
N ALA A 111 16.10 15.45 -70.02
CA ALA A 111 16.58 16.83 -69.99
C ALA A 111 16.70 17.38 -68.55
N GLY A 112 16.25 16.62 -67.55
CA GLY A 112 16.28 17.01 -66.14
C GLY A 112 15.04 17.79 -65.70
N ASP A 113 14.02 17.90 -66.55
CA ASP A 113 12.77 18.58 -66.22
C ASP A 113 11.84 17.65 -65.42
N LEU A 114 11.13 18.22 -64.44
CA LEU A 114 10.21 17.47 -63.58
C LEU A 114 9.04 16.94 -64.42
N ARG A 115 8.93 15.62 -64.51
CA ARG A 115 7.83 14.93 -65.22
C ARG A 115 6.62 14.70 -64.33
N GLY A 116 6.84 14.54 -63.03
CA GLY A 116 5.79 14.20 -62.09
C GLY A 116 6.31 13.60 -60.79
N TYR A 117 5.40 12.97 -60.05
CA TYR A 117 5.67 12.29 -58.80
C TYR A 117 5.11 10.87 -58.83
N ARG A 118 5.82 9.95 -58.18
CA ARG A 118 5.32 8.59 -57.94
C ARG A 118 5.47 8.24 -56.48
N GLY A 119 4.53 7.45 -55.96
CA GLY A 119 4.44 7.22 -54.54
C GLY A 119 3.58 6.04 -54.16
N ILE A 120 3.42 5.90 -52.86
CA ILE A 120 2.55 4.92 -52.22
C ILE A 120 1.66 5.60 -51.19
N ASP A 121 0.46 5.06 -51.05
CA ASP A 121 -0.51 5.39 -50.03
C ASP A 121 -0.78 4.18 -49.15
N ARG A 122 -0.73 4.38 -47.84
CA ARG A 122 -1.10 3.38 -46.86
C ARG A 122 -2.35 3.80 -46.10
N ASP A 123 -3.31 2.89 -45.98
CA ASP A 123 -4.48 3.13 -45.13
C ASP A 123 -4.09 3.05 -43.65
N ILE A 124 -4.29 4.16 -42.95
CA ILE A 124 -4.06 4.30 -41.52
C ILE A 124 -5.37 4.56 -40.75
N SER A 125 -6.53 4.36 -41.39
CA SER A 125 -7.85 4.60 -40.79
C SER A 125 -8.03 3.79 -39.50
N GLU A 126 -7.75 2.49 -39.53
CA GLU A 126 -7.83 1.63 -38.33
C GLU A 126 -6.84 2.04 -37.23
N LEU A 127 -5.66 2.53 -37.61
CA LEU A 127 -4.64 2.96 -36.64
C LEU A 127 -5.06 4.28 -35.97
N GLY A 128 -5.57 5.24 -36.75
CA GLY A 128 -6.08 6.51 -36.25
C GLY A 128 -7.31 6.33 -35.36
N GLU A 129 -8.27 5.49 -35.76
CA GLU A 129 -9.45 5.17 -34.95
C GLU A 129 -9.06 4.48 -33.64
N ARG A 130 -8.14 3.50 -33.67
CA ARG A 130 -7.65 2.84 -32.45
C ARG A 130 -6.90 3.79 -31.53
N VAL A 131 -6.07 4.70 -32.07
CA VAL A 131 -5.37 5.72 -31.28
C VAL A 131 -6.38 6.65 -30.59
N LEU A 132 -7.37 7.15 -31.32
CA LEU A 132 -8.44 8.00 -30.75
C LEU A 132 -9.26 7.26 -29.67
N GLN A 133 -9.56 5.98 -29.89
CA GLN A 133 -10.24 5.15 -28.89
C GLN A 133 -9.38 4.96 -27.63
N LEU A 134 -8.09 4.71 -27.77
CA LEU A 134 -7.16 4.57 -26.63
C LEU A 134 -6.98 5.88 -25.88
N GLU A 135 -6.89 7.01 -26.59
CA GLU A 135 -6.84 8.35 -25.99
C GLU A 135 -8.13 8.63 -25.21
N ALA A 136 -9.30 8.31 -25.76
CA ALA A 136 -10.57 8.46 -25.06
C ALA A 136 -10.66 7.55 -23.82
N VAL A 137 -10.22 6.29 -23.90
CA VAL A 137 -10.17 5.39 -22.75
C VAL A 137 -9.23 5.92 -21.68
N TYR A 138 -8.05 6.40 -22.06
CA TYR A 138 -7.08 6.97 -21.15
C TYR A 138 -7.63 8.23 -20.46
N ASP A 139 -8.21 9.15 -21.21
CA ASP A 139 -8.71 10.43 -20.68
C ASP A 139 -9.93 10.25 -19.76
N HIS A 140 -10.82 9.30 -20.06
CA HIS A 140 -12.01 9.02 -19.27
C HIS A 140 -11.82 7.98 -18.17
N ALA A 141 -10.65 7.36 -18.04
CA ALA A 141 -10.36 6.43 -16.96
C ALA A 141 -10.52 7.13 -15.59
N ALA A 142 -11.26 6.50 -14.69
CA ALA A 142 -11.48 7.03 -13.34
C ALA A 142 -10.23 6.98 -12.46
N VAL A 143 -9.24 6.17 -12.85
CA VAL A 143 -7.95 6.07 -12.16
C VAL A 143 -7.05 7.19 -12.68
N PRO A 144 -6.49 8.04 -11.80
CA PRO A 144 -5.50 9.01 -12.20
C PRO A 144 -4.29 8.30 -12.80
N MET A 145 -3.91 8.70 -14.01
CA MET A 145 -2.77 8.13 -14.73
C MET A 145 -1.96 9.26 -15.35
N SER A 146 -0.65 9.09 -15.34
CA SER A 146 0.28 10.01 -15.99
C SER A 146 1.42 9.26 -16.66
N THR A 147 2.01 9.85 -17.69
CA THR A 147 3.29 9.43 -18.22
C THR A 147 4.30 10.55 -18.06
N VAL A 148 5.52 10.22 -17.65
CA VAL A 148 6.64 11.15 -17.55
C VAL A 148 7.77 10.71 -18.45
N ASP A 149 8.46 11.64 -19.07
CA ASP A 149 9.67 11.35 -19.83
C ASP A 149 10.88 11.10 -18.92
N THR A 150 12.04 10.82 -19.53
CA THR A 150 13.30 10.61 -18.80
C THR A 150 13.84 11.82 -18.04
N ALA A 151 13.27 13.02 -18.23
CA ALA A 151 13.59 14.23 -17.50
C ALA A 151 12.56 14.55 -16.39
N GLY A 152 11.56 13.68 -16.20
CA GLY A 152 10.49 13.85 -15.21
C GLY A 152 9.41 14.85 -15.63
N ILE A 153 9.32 15.19 -16.93
CA ILE A 153 8.28 16.05 -17.48
C ILE A 153 7.08 15.18 -17.86
N LEU A 154 5.88 15.61 -17.47
CA LEU A 154 4.63 14.95 -17.82
C LEU A 154 4.41 15.05 -19.33
N VAL A 155 4.42 13.90 -20.00
CA VAL A 155 4.09 13.81 -21.43
C VAL A 155 2.58 13.70 -21.60
N MET A 156 1.93 12.92 -20.73
CA MET A 156 0.49 12.79 -20.66
C MET A 156 0.02 12.76 -19.21
N GLY A 157 -1.19 13.22 -18.98
CA GLY A 157 -1.93 12.99 -17.74
C GLY A 157 -3.42 13.08 -18.03
N ASN A 158 -4.17 12.07 -17.64
CA ASN A 158 -5.60 12.04 -17.90
C ASN A 158 -6.36 13.04 -17.01
N ARG A 159 -7.64 13.23 -17.30
CA ARG A 159 -8.51 14.11 -16.51
C ARG A 159 -8.51 13.79 -15.01
N ALA A 160 -8.46 12.52 -14.63
CA ALA A 160 -8.39 12.10 -13.23
C ALA A 160 -7.07 12.53 -12.56
N MET A 161 -5.95 12.56 -13.28
CA MET A 161 -4.67 13.09 -12.80
C MET A 161 -4.72 14.61 -12.58
N ALA A 162 -5.26 15.37 -13.52
CA ALA A 162 -5.44 16.81 -13.34
C ALA A 162 -6.30 17.12 -12.09
N ALA A 163 -7.38 16.36 -11.89
CA ALA A 163 -8.24 16.48 -10.71
C ALA A 163 -7.53 16.06 -9.41
N LEU A 164 -6.71 15.01 -9.43
CA LEU A 164 -5.91 14.58 -8.27
C LEU A 164 -4.96 15.69 -7.82
N CYS A 165 -4.28 16.33 -8.78
CA CYS A 165 -3.34 17.41 -8.52
C CYS A 165 -3.99 18.78 -8.24
N GLU A 166 -5.33 18.87 -8.32
CA GLU A 166 -6.09 20.11 -8.19
C GLU A 166 -5.62 21.18 -9.20
N HIS A 167 -5.33 20.77 -10.43
CA HIS A 167 -4.83 21.63 -11.49
C HIS A 167 -5.92 21.94 -12.52
N ASP A 168 -6.12 23.22 -12.81
CA ASP A 168 -7.05 23.68 -13.84
C ASP A 168 -6.42 23.54 -15.24
N GLY A 169 -6.79 22.47 -15.96
CA GLY A 169 -6.37 22.22 -17.34
C GLY A 169 -5.40 21.04 -17.49
N PRO A 170 -4.85 20.84 -18.71
CA PRO A 170 -3.96 19.72 -19.00
C PRO A 170 -2.66 19.84 -18.20
N VAL A 171 -2.21 18.73 -17.62
CA VAL A 171 -0.97 18.67 -16.84
C VAL A 171 0.26 18.32 -17.70
N ALA A 172 0.06 18.05 -18.99
CA ALA A 172 1.14 17.77 -19.93
C ALA A 172 2.07 18.99 -20.08
N GLY A 173 3.37 18.75 -20.13
CA GLY A 173 4.43 19.77 -20.18
C GLY A 173 4.90 20.27 -18.81
N LEU A 174 4.18 19.95 -17.73
CA LEU A 174 4.60 20.29 -16.37
C LEU A 174 5.59 19.26 -15.81
N ARG A 175 6.46 19.66 -14.90
CA ARG A 175 7.33 18.72 -14.19
C ARG A 175 6.54 18.02 -13.09
N LEU A 176 6.62 16.69 -13.02
CA LEU A 176 5.86 15.89 -12.04
C LEU A 176 6.12 16.35 -10.60
N THR A 177 7.38 16.64 -10.27
CA THR A 177 7.78 17.07 -8.93
C THR A 177 7.29 18.47 -8.56
N ASP A 178 6.88 19.29 -9.52
CA ASP A 178 6.29 20.61 -9.21
C ASP A 178 4.84 20.45 -8.74
N LEU A 179 4.13 19.43 -9.25
CA LEU A 179 2.78 19.07 -8.81
C LEU A 179 2.80 18.21 -7.54
N LEU A 180 3.74 17.25 -7.48
CA LEU A 180 3.90 16.26 -6.42
C LEU A 180 5.38 16.24 -5.94
N PRO A 181 5.79 17.17 -5.06
CA PRO A 181 7.19 17.31 -4.62
C PRO A 181 7.79 16.04 -4.02
N GLU A 182 6.98 15.23 -3.34
CA GLU A 182 7.38 13.97 -2.72
C GLU A 182 7.83 12.93 -3.74
N ALA A 183 7.40 13.06 -5.01
CA ALA A 183 7.88 12.21 -6.09
C ALA A 183 9.40 12.34 -6.33
N ALA A 184 10.00 13.47 -5.95
CA ALA A 184 11.44 13.69 -6.08
C ALA A 184 12.28 12.68 -5.26
N GLN A 185 11.68 12.04 -4.25
CA GLN A 185 12.38 11.06 -3.40
C GLN A 185 12.64 9.72 -4.10
N TRP A 186 11.90 9.41 -5.17
CA TRP A 186 11.95 8.09 -5.82
C TRP A 186 12.01 8.15 -7.35
N LEU A 187 11.57 9.23 -7.99
CA LEU A 187 11.43 9.31 -9.45
C LEU A 187 12.75 9.04 -10.21
N ASP A 188 13.85 9.67 -9.79
CA ASP A 188 15.15 9.50 -10.43
C ASP A 188 15.70 8.07 -10.25
N ALA A 189 15.46 7.47 -9.08
CA ALA A 189 15.85 6.11 -8.78
C ALA A 189 15.06 5.11 -9.64
N ASP A 190 13.74 5.30 -9.76
CA ASP A 190 12.88 4.46 -10.60
C ASP A 190 13.25 4.58 -12.09
N LEU A 191 13.57 5.78 -12.57
CA LEU A 191 14.06 5.98 -13.94
C LEU A 191 15.39 5.26 -14.19
N ALA A 192 16.29 5.19 -13.19
CA ALA A 192 17.52 4.42 -13.29
C ALA A 192 17.25 2.90 -13.30
N LEU A 193 16.40 2.42 -12.39
CA LEU A 193 15.98 1.01 -12.35
C LEU A 193 15.32 0.57 -13.65
N ALA A 194 14.48 1.41 -14.25
CA ALA A 194 13.86 1.15 -15.54
C ALA A 194 14.92 0.95 -16.65
N ARG A 195 15.95 1.79 -16.69
CA ARG A 195 17.04 1.68 -17.69
C ARG A 195 17.83 0.39 -17.54
N ASP A 196 17.95 -0.10 -16.31
CA ASP A 196 18.62 -1.36 -16.00
C ASP A 196 17.71 -2.59 -16.15
N GLY A 197 16.46 -2.39 -16.62
CA GLY A 197 15.47 -3.45 -16.79
C GLY A 197 15.01 -4.09 -15.48
N GLN A 198 15.17 -3.38 -14.35
CA GLN A 198 14.80 -3.86 -13.02
C GLN A 198 13.31 -3.62 -12.73
N PRO A 199 12.69 -4.44 -11.88
CA PRO A 199 11.33 -4.19 -11.39
C PRO A 199 11.25 -2.86 -10.64
N LEU A 200 10.19 -2.09 -10.90
CA LEU A 200 9.97 -0.80 -10.24
C LEU A 200 9.18 -0.99 -8.94
N PRO A 201 9.62 -0.39 -7.82
CA PRO A 201 8.87 -0.41 -6.58
C PRO A 201 7.60 0.44 -6.68
N THR A 202 6.62 0.13 -5.84
CA THR A 202 5.42 0.96 -5.64
C THR A 202 5.63 1.87 -4.44
N HIS A 203 5.08 3.08 -4.49
CA HIS A 203 5.34 4.10 -3.47
C HIS A 203 4.07 4.51 -2.75
N GLU A 204 4.14 4.65 -1.42
CA GLU A 204 3.09 5.24 -0.60
C GLU A 204 3.63 6.45 0.13
N PHE A 205 3.01 7.62 -0.05
CA PHE A 205 3.46 8.85 0.59
C PHE A 205 2.29 9.79 0.90
N ALA A 206 2.50 10.65 1.90
CA ALA A 206 1.56 11.70 2.22
C ALA A 206 1.82 12.91 1.31
N TRP A 207 0.75 13.51 0.79
CA TRP A 207 0.80 14.75 0.03
C TRP A 207 -0.41 15.59 0.41
N ARG A 208 -0.16 16.81 0.89
CA ARG A 208 -1.20 17.69 1.50
C ARG A 208 -2.00 16.94 2.58
N THR A 209 -3.31 16.77 2.38
CA THR A 209 -4.21 16.06 3.30
C THR A 209 -4.49 14.62 2.87
N ARG A 210 -3.83 14.12 1.82
CA ARG A 210 -4.10 12.82 1.21
C ARG A 210 -2.91 11.89 1.37
N TRP A 211 -3.19 10.60 1.39
CA TRP A 211 -2.20 9.55 1.18
C TRP A 211 -2.33 9.03 -0.24
N LEU A 212 -1.23 9.06 -0.98
CA LEU A 212 -1.18 8.61 -2.37
C LEU A 212 -0.38 7.32 -2.46
N TYR A 213 -0.85 6.44 -3.34
CA TYR A 213 -0.16 5.27 -3.81
C TYR A 213 0.21 5.47 -5.29
N ALA A 214 1.47 5.22 -5.65
CA ALA A 214 1.98 5.34 -7.01
C ALA A 214 2.54 3.99 -7.49
N ALA A 215 2.09 3.54 -8.66
CA ALA A 215 2.51 2.30 -9.31
C ALA A 215 3.16 2.60 -10.67
N PRO A 216 4.48 2.77 -10.72
CA PRO A 216 5.22 3.08 -11.94
C PRO A 216 5.49 1.83 -12.80
N HIS A 217 5.46 2.01 -14.11
CA HIS A 217 5.81 1.02 -15.14
C HIS A 217 6.70 1.67 -16.19
N ALA A 218 7.75 0.98 -16.62
CA ALA A 218 8.65 1.50 -17.64
C ALA A 218 7.97 1.57 -19.02
N LEU A 219 8.06 2.73 -19.67
CA LEU A 219 7.66 2.93 -21.07
C LEU A 219 8.89 2.83 -21.97
N HIS A 220 8.74 2.15 -23.09
CA HIS A 220 9.80 1.94 -24.06
C HIS A 220 9.47 2.58 -25.40
N ASP A 221 10.47 3.15 -26.08
CA ASP A 221 10.34 3.62 -27.45
C ASP A 221 10.36 2.45 -28.45
N ALA A 222 10.17 2.75 -29.74
CA ALA A 222 10.19 1.74 -30.80
C ALA A 222 11.55 1.01 -30.95
N LEU A 223 12.62 1.54 -30.34
CA LEU A 223 13.96 0.97 -30.33
C LEU A 223 14.25 0.21 -29.03
N GLY A 224 13.23 0.01 -28.18
CA GLY A 224 13.31 -0.74 -26.93
C GLY A 224 14.04 0.00 -25.80
N ARG A 225 14.32 1.29 -25.94
CA ARG A 225 14.94 2.11 -24.89
C ARG A 225 13.87 2.71 -24.00
N VAL A 226 14.20 2.93 -22.73
CA VAL A 226 13.30 3.60 -21.80
C VAL A 226 13.00 5.02 -22.26
N ALA A 227 11.75 5.27 -22.63
CA ALA A 227 11.21 6.57 -23.00
C ALA A 227 10.76 7.37 -21.77
N GLY A 228 10.44 6.68 -20.67
CA GLY A 228 9.86 7.29 -19.48
C GLY A 228 9.16 6.29 -18.58
N LEU A 229 8.28 6.77 -17.70
CA LEU A 229 7.44 5.95 -16.82
C LEU A 229 5.96 6.25 -17.04
N SER A 230 5.13 5.22 -17.04
CA SER A 230 3.68 5.31 -16.85
C SER A 230 3.37 5.07 -15.38
N ILE A 231 2.65 5.98 -14.75
CA ILE A 231 2.37 5.95 -13.31
C ILE A 231 0.86 5.97 -13.12
N ALA A 232 0.34 4.93 -12.48
CA ALA A 232 -1.03 4.91 -11.97
C ALA A 232 -1.03 5.38 -10.52
N TRP A 233 -1.99 6.23 -10.17
CA TRP A 233 -2.11 6.80 -8.84
C TRP A 233 -3.41 6.36 -8.17
N MET A 234 -3.39 6.19 -6.86
CA MET A 234 -4.59 5.93 -6.07
C MET A 234 -4.56 6.75 -4.78
N ASP A 235 -5.68 7.37 -4.44
CA ASP A 235 -5.88 7.95 -3.12
C ASP A 235 -6.22 6.82 -2.13
N ILE A 236 -5.30 6.57 -1.21
CA ILE A 236 -5.40 5.54 -0.17
C ILE A 236 -5.70 6.13 1.21
N THR A 237 -6.15 7.38 1.29
CA THR A 237 -6.44 8.08 2.56
C THR A 237 -7.46 7.32 3.40
N ALA A 238 -8.59 6.94 2.78
CA ALA A 238 -9.65 6.19 3.46
C ALA A 238 -9.16 4.81 3.94
N ARG A 239 -8.34 4.12 3.13
CA ARG A 239 -7.71 2.85 3.50
C ARG A 239 -6.81 3.01 4.72
N ARG A 240 -5.90 3.98 4.68
CA ARG A 240 -4.95 4.27 5.79
C ARG A 240 -5.69 4.63 7.09
N GLN A 241 -6.75 5.42 7.01
CA GLN A 241 -7.58 5.77 8.17
C GLN A 241 -8.28 4.53 8.77
N ALA A 242 -8.83 3.66 7.92
CA ALA A 242 -9.46 2.42 8.37
C ALA A 242 -8.45 1.46 9.05
N GLU A 243 -7.26 1.31 8.49
CA GLU A 243 -6.17 0.50 9.08
C GLU A 243 -5.72 1.03 10.45
N GLN A 244 -5.63 2.35 10.60
CA GLN A 244 -5.31 2.99 11.87
C GLN A 244 -6.41 2.75 12.91
N LEU A 245 -7.68 2.96 12.55
CA LEU A 245 -8.82 2.72 13.43
C LEU A 245 -8.88 1.26 13.88
N LEU A 246 -8.64 0.32 12.97
CA LEU A 246 -8.61 -1.10 13.27
C LEU A 246 -7.45 -1.43 14.24
N THR A 247 -6.27 -0.86 14.01
CA THR A 247 -5.11 -1.04 14.88
C THR A 247 -5.40 -0.51 16.29
N GLU A 248 -6.04 0.65 16.40
CA GLU A 248 -6.43 1.22 17.69
C GLU A 248 -7.51 0.39 18.39
N ALA A 249 -8.52 -0.08 17.64
CA ALA A 249 -9.56 -0.95 18.17
C ALA A 249 -8.98 -2.27 18.70
N ASN A 250 -8.05 -2.89 17.96
CA ASN A 250 -7.36 -4.10 18.39
C ASN A 250 -6.54 -3.86 19.68
N ARG A 251 -5.79 -2.76 19.76
CA ARG A 251 -5.06 -2.40 21.00
C ARG A 251 -5.99 -2.21 22.20
N ARG A 252 -7.17 -1.60 21.99
CA ARG A 252 -8.18 -1.44 23.05
C ARG A 252 -8.75 -2.79 23.49
N LEU A 253 -9.06 -3.68 22.54
CA LEU A 253 -9.53 -5.04 22.83
C LEU A 253 -8.48 -5.87 23.61
N GLU A 254 -7.20 -5.77 23.23
CA GLU A 254 -6.10 -6.41 23.96
C GLU A 254 -5.95 -5.86 25.39
N GLY A 255 -6.12 -4.54 25.57
CA GLY A 255 -6.13 -3.90 26.89
C GLY A 255 -7.25 -4.42 27.80
N TYR A 256 -8.48 -4.56 27.26
CA TYR A 256 -9.62 -5.10 28.01
C TYR A 256 -9.47 -6.59 28.35
N ALA A 257 -8.73 -7.37 27.55
CA ALA A 257 -8.54 -8.80 27.79
C ALA A 257 -7.60 -9.08 28.98
N ARG A 258 -6.66 -8.18 29.29
CA ARG A 258 -5.58 -8.41 30.27
C ARG A 258 -5.69 -7.59 31.54
N GLN A 259 -6.51 -6.54 31.58
CA GLN A 259 -6.63 -5.67 32.74
C GLN A 259 -7.95 -5.87 33.50
N ASP A 260 -7.91 -5.60 34.80
CA ASP A 260 -9.09 -5.49 35.65
C ASP A 260 -9.75 -4.11 35.47
N TYR A 261 -11.06 -4.10 35.22
CA TYR A 261 -11.80 -2.89 34.85
C TYR A 261 -11.94 -1.86 36.00
N VAL A 262 -11.80 -2.29 37.25
CA VAL A 262 -11.90 -1.37 38.41
C VAL A 262 -10.55 -0.72 38.67
N THR A 263 -9.50 -1.54 38.76
CA THR A 263 -8.19 -1.14 39.28
C THR A 263 -7.16 -0.80 38.20
N GLY A 264 -7.37 -1.25 36.95
CA GLY A 264 -6.41 -1.11 35.85
C GLY A 264 -5.13 -1.96 36.02
N LEU A 265 -5.08 -2.82 37.04
CA LEU A 265 -4.02 -3.84 37.20
C LEU A 265 -4.24 -4.99 36.24
N TYR A 266 -3.26 -5.90 36.12
CA TYR A 266 -3.46 -7.15 35.40
C TYR A 266 -4.59 -7.96 36.05
N ASN A 267 -5.42 -8.60 35.23
CA ASN A 267 -6.49 -9.46 35.72
C ASN A 267 -5.97 -10.88 36.03
N ARG A 268 -6.83 -11.72 36.60
CA ARG A 268 -6.52 -13.11 36.93
C ARG A 268 -6.04 -13.93 35.73
N ARG A 269 -6.59 -13.70 34.54
CA ARG A 269 -6.18 -14.43 33.34
C ARG A 269 -4.72 -14.13 32.97
N ASP A 270 -4.34 -12.85 32.98
CA ASP A 270 -2.95 -12.45 32.73
C ASP A 270 -2.00 -12.96 33.83
N LEU A 271 -2.45 -12.95 35.09
CA LEU A 271 -1.71 -13.55 36.21
C LEU A 271 -1.41 -15.03 35.95
N ASP A 272 -2.42 -15.83 35.61
CA ASP A 272 -2.26 -17.27 35.40
C ASP A 272 -1.27 -17.55 34.25
N GLU A 273 -1.40 -16.83 33.13
CA GLU A 273 -0.50 -16.93 31.97
C GLU A 273 0.95 -16.52 32.33
N ARG A 274 1.12 -15.41 33.06
CA ARG A 274 2.44 -14.92 33.47
C ARG A 274 3.10 -15.82 34.50
N LEU A 275 2.34 -16.31 35.48
CA LEU A 275 2.89 -17.17 36.53
C LEU A 275 3.38 -18.50 35.93
N ALA A 276 2.65 -19.07 34.95
CA ALA A 276 3.12 -20.24 34.21
C ALA A 276 4.46 -19.98 33.49
N LEU A 277 4.59 -18.82 32.82
CA LEU A 277 5.84 -18.44 32.16
C LEU A 277 7.01 -18.29 33.14
N GLU A 278 6.80 -17.65 34.28
CA GLU A 278 7.84 -17.46 35.29
C GLU A 278 8.22 -18.76 36.01
N ILE A 279 7.27 -19.69 36.23
CA ILE A 279 7.57 -21.04 36.73
C ILE A 279 8.49 -21.76 35.73
N GLY A 280 8.16 -21.71 34.43
CA GLY A 280 8.97 -22.31 33.38
C GLY A 280 10.40 -21.73 33.32
N ARG A 281 10.55 -20.41 33.52
CA ARG A 281 11.87 -19.76 33.62
C ARG A 281 12.63 -20.18 34.87
N ALA A 282 11.98 -20.14 36.04
CA ALA A 282 12.58 -20.53 37.31
C ALA A 282 13.05 -22.00 37.31
N ARG A 283 12.34 -22.91 36.65
CA ARG A 283 12.77 -24.29 36.43
C ARG A 283 14.05 -24.40 35.60
N ARG A 284 14.16 -23.63 34.51
CA ARG A 284 15.33 -23.67 33.63
C ARG A 284 16.58 -23.11 34.30
N ASP A 285 16.43 -21.99 34.98
CA ASP A 285 17.58 -21.22 35.47
C ASP A 285 17.90 -21.52 36.94
N GLY A 286 17.06 -22.29 37.63
CA GLY A 286 17.19 -22.60 39.06
C GLY A 286 16.96 -21.40 39.98
N SER A 287 16.39 -20.31 39.45
CA SER A 287 16.15 -19.08 40.20
C SER A 287 14.94 -19.22 41.14
N PRO A 288 14.93 -18.54 42.30
CA PRO A 288 13.77 -18.52 43.17
C PRO A 288 12.63 -17.71 42.54
N LEU A 289 11.40 -18.18 42.72
CA LEU A 289 10.17 -17.50 42.33
C LEU A 289 9.32 -17.30 43.57
N SER A 290 8.96 -16.06 43.88
CA SER A 290 8.10 -15.76 45.02
C SER A 290 6.77 -15.17 44.59
N LEU A 291 5.74 -15.42 45.40
CA LEU A 291 4.38 -14.93 45.20
C LEU A 291 3.90 -14.29 46.50
N CYS A 292 3.33 -13.09 46.40
CA CYS A 292 2.64 -12.44 47.50
C CYS A 292 1.15 -12.38 47.19
N MET A 293 0.30 -12.97 48.03
CA MET A 293 -1.15 -12.83 47.98
C MET A 293 -1.56 -11.82 49.06
N ALA A 294 -2.21 -10.73 48.67
CA ALA A 294 -2.65 -9.68 49.57
C ALA A 294 -4.17 -9.52 49.51
N ASP A 295 -4.79 -9.30 50.65
CA ASP A 295 -6.24 -9.08 50.76
C ASP A 295 -6.52 -7.90 51.69
N VAL A 296 -7.51 -7.09 51.30
CA VAL A 296 -7.92 -5.90 52.06
C VAL A 296 -8.72 -6.29 53.28
N ASP A 297 -8.18 -5.97 54.45
CA ASP A 297 -8.75 -6.38 55.73
C ASP A 297 -10.14 -5.76 55.95
N TYR A 298 -11.11 -6.63 56.26
CA TYR A 298 -12.50 -6.24 56.53
C TYR A 298 -13.16 -5.47 55.36
N PHE A 299 -12.78 -5.73 54.12
CA PHE A 299 -13.31 -4.99 52.96
C PHE A 299 -14.82 -5.14 52.77
N LYS A 300 -15.40 -6.31 53.08
CA LYS A 300 -16.86 -6.48 53.12
C LYS A 300 -17.53 -5.45 54.02
N ALA A 301 -17.02 -5.24 55.24
CA ALA A 301 -17.57 -4.26 56.19
C ALA A 301 -17.35 -2.80 55.73
N TYR A 302 -16.29 -2.55 54.94
CA TYR A 302 -16.08 -1.26 54.28
C TYR A 302 -17.19 -1.01 53.25
N ASN A 303 -17.43 -1.97 52.36
CA ASN A 303 -18.47 -1.87 51.33
C ASN A 303 -19.87 -1.76 51.92
N ASP A 304 -20.17 -2.54 52.96
CA ASP A 304 -21.48 -2.52 53.62
C ASP A 304 -21.75 -1.15 54.29
N GLY A 305 -20.70 -0.46 54.76
CA GLY A 305 -20.82 0.85 55.41
C GLY A 305 -20.73 2.06 54.48
N ALA A 306 -19.84 2.02 53.47
CA ALA A 306 -19.55 3.16 52.59
C ALA A 306 -20.19 3.03 51.19
N GLY A 307 -20.68 1.85 50.83
CA GLY A 307 -21.23 1.54 49.52
C GLY A 307 -20.19 1.08 48.50
N HIS A 308 -20.65 0.33 47.49
CA HIS A 308 -19.78 -0.29 46.48
C HIS A 308 -18.95 0.71 45.67
N LEU A 309 -19.47 1.90 45.36
CA LEU A 309 -18.72 2.90 44.60
C LEU A 309 -17.49 3.40 45.38
N ALA A 310 -17.65 3.64 46.70
CA ALA A 310 -16.53 3.99 47.57
C ALA A 310 -15.55 2.81 47.72
N GLY A 311 -16.07 1.58 47.72
CA GLY A 311 -15.27 0.35 47.62
C GLY A 311 -14.36 0.32 46.40
N ASP A 312 -14.91 0.59 45.22
CA ASP A 312 -14.15 0.63 43.96
C ASP A 312 -13.06 1.72 43.99
N ASP A 313 -13.36 2.91 44.54
CA ASP A 313 -12.37 3.98 44.71
C ASP A 313 -11.27 3.60 45.71
N CYS A 314 -11.62 2.90 46.78
CA CYS A 314 -10.66 2.33 47.72
C CYS A 314 -9.73 1.32 47.01
N LEU A 315 -10.28 0.39 46.23
CA LEU A 315 -9.50 -0.59 45.46
C LEU A 315 -8.59 0.07 44.41
N ARG A 316 -9.05 1.13 43.72
CA ARG A 316 -8.21 1.92 42.80
C ARG A 316 -7.03 2.56 43.53
N THR A 317 -7.28 3.10 44.71
CA THR A 317 -6.24 3.76 45.52
C THR A 317 -5.20 2.76 46.01
N ILE A 318 -5.65 1.60 46.51
CA ILE A 318 -4.80 0.49 46.93
C ILE A 318 -3.98 -0.02 45.74
N ALA A 319 -4.61 -0.27 44.60
CA ALA A 319 -3.93 -0.72 43.39
C ALA A 319 -2.81 0.22 42.95
N GLY A 320 -3.05 1.54 43.00
CA GLY A 320 -2.03 2.55 42.75
C GLY A 320 -0.87 2.48 43.75
N ALA A 321 -1.14 2.23 45.02
CA ALA A 321 -0.11 2.07 46.06
C ALA A 321 0.72 0.79 45.85
N LEU A 322 0.07 -0.35 45.60
CA LEU A 322 0.74 -1.62 45.35
C LEU A 322 1.64 -1.53 44.10
N ARG A 323 1.15 -0.91 43.02
CA ARG A 323 1.94 -0.72 41.79
C ARG A 323 3.18 0.14 42.03
N ARG A 324 3.11 1.19 42.86
CA ARG A 324 4.28 2.01 43.21
C ARG A 324 5.25 1.31 44.16
N ALA A 325 4.74 0.43 45.01
CA ALA A 325 5.52 -0.38 45.93
C ALA A 325 6.31 -1.50 45.23
N VAL A 326 6.10 -1.71 43.92
CA VAL A 326 6.82 -2.70 43.12
C VAL A 326 7.62 -1.97 42.05
N SER A 327 8.95 -2.02 42.14
CA SER A 327 9.84 -1.13 41.37
C SER A 327 10.65 -1.84 40.27
N ARG A 328 10.63 -3.19 40.21
CA ARG A 328 11.42 -3.94 39.23
C ARG A 328 10.57 -4.24 37.98
N PRO A 329 11.13 -4.11 36.76
CA PRO A 329 10.41 -4.42 35.52
C PRO A 329 9.87 -5.86 35.41
N GLY A 330 10.44 -6.80 36.17
CA GLY A 330 10.01 -8.20 36.19
C GLY A 330 8.86 -8.50 37.17
N ASP A 331 8.58 -7.59 38.10
CA ASP A 331 7.56 -7.80 39.11
C ASP A 331 6.22 -7.26 38.59
N ALA A 332 5.14 -8.03 38.77
CA ALA A 332 3.82 -7.67 38.27
C ALA A 332 2.78 -7.74 39.38
N VAL A 333 1.88 -6.76 39.41
CA VAL A 333 0.74 -6.69 40.35
C VAL A 333 -0.54 -6.97 39.57
N SER A 334 -1.30 -7.94 40.03
CA SER A 334 -2.57 -8.37 39.46
C SER A 334 -3.68 -8.30 40.49
N ARG A 335 -4.93 -8.05 40.07
CA ARG A 335 -6.12 -8.28 40.89
C ARG A 335 -6.62 -9.70 40.63
N TYR A 336 -6.60 -10.53 41.65
CA TYR A 336 -7.01 -11.93 41.56
C TYR A 336 -8.53 -12.09 41.53
N GLY A 337 -9.24 -11.28 42.32
CA GLY A 337 -10.70 -11.21 42.37
C GLY A 337 -11.15 -10.45 43.61
N GLY A 338 -12.32 -9.81 43.58
CA GLY A 338 -12.84 -9.08 44.74
C GLY A 338 -11.83 -8.06 45.30
N GLU A 339 -11.42 -8.26 46.54
CA GLU A 339 -10.43 -7.46 47.28
C GLU A 339 -9.02 -8.06 47.31
N GLU A 340 -8.76 -9.10 46.51
CA GLU A 340 -7.52 -9.87 46.50
C GLU A 340 -6.58 -9.42 45.38
N PHE A 341 -5.32 -9.26 45.73
CA PHE A 341 -4.22 -8.85 44.86
C PHE A 341 -3.10 -9.87 44.91
N VAL A 342 -2.43 -10.10 43.79
CA VAL A 342 -1.29 -11.01 43.68
C VAL A 342 -0.11 -10.26 43.10
N VAL A 343 1.07 -10.47 43.70
CA VAL A 343 2.34 -9.96 43.19
C VAL A 343 3.28 -11.11 42.88
N VAL A 344 3.71 -11.20 41.62
CA VAL A 344 4.69 -12.19 41.16
C VAL A 344 6.08 -11.56 41.22
N LEU A 345 7.02 -12.19 41.93
CA LEU A 345 8.38 -11.71 42.15
C LEU A 345 9.40 -12.70 41.57
N ALA A 346 9.75 -12.50 40.30
CA ALA A 346 10.70 -13.35 39.59
C ALA A 346 12.14 -13.17 40.12
N GLY A 347 12.88 -14.26 40.30
CA GLY A 347 14.27 -14.23 40.77
C GLY A 347 14.42 -13.70 42.20
N THR A 348 13.36 -13.75 43.01
CA THR A 348 13.34 -13.19 44.37
C THR A 348 13.19 -14.31 45.39
N ASP A 349 14.13 -14.38 46.32
CA ASP A 349 14.12 -15.34 47.41
C ASP A 349 13.18 -14.93 48.56
N GLU A 350 13.08 -15.78 49.58
CA GLU A 350 12.15 -15.62 50.69
C GLU A 350 12.37 -14.34 51.48
N ALA A 351 13.64 -13.98 51.75
CA ALA A 351 13.97 -12.75 52.45
C ALA A 351 13.60 -11.51 51.63
N GLY A 352 13.91 -11.51 50.33
CA GLY A 352 13.52 -10.43 49.41
C GLY A 352 12.00 -10.31 49.28
N ALA A 353 11.30 -11.44 49.20
CA ALA A 353 9.85 -11.48 49.08
C ALA A 353 9.15 -10.96 50.33
N ALA A 354 9.63 -11.36 51.53
CA ALA A 354 9.14 -10.84 52.80
C ALA A 354 9.33 -9.32 52.91
N HIS A 355 10.47 -8.78 52.44
CA HIS A 355 10.71 -7.35 52.41
C HIS A 355 9.74 -6.60 51.46
N VAL A 356 9.49 -7.16 50.27
CA VAL A 356 8.51 -6.58 49.34
C VAL A 356 7.10 -6.65 49.92
N ALA A 357 6.71 -7.78 50.52
CA ALA A 357 5.41 -7.95 51.16
C ALA A 357 5.18 -6.94 52.30
N GLU A 358 6.19 -6.72 53.14
CA GLU A 358 6.09 -5.74 54.23
C GLU A 358 6.01 -4.31 53.67
N ARG A 359 6.71 -4.02 52.58
CA ARG A 359 6.57 -2.74 51.87
C ARG A 359 5.17 -2.55 51.29
N LEU A 360 4.57 -3.59 50.69
CA LEU A 360 3.19 -3.55 50.18
C LEU A 360 2.22 -3.21 51.32
N ARG A 361 2.33 -3.92 52.45
CA ARG A 361 1.53 -3.71 53.65
C ARG A 361 1.65 -2.28 54.16
N ALA A 362 2.88 -1.82 54.40
CA ALA A 362 3.16 -0.48 54.90
C ALA A 362 2.69 0.63 53.95
N CYS A 363 2.82 0.44 52.63
CA CYS A 363 2.34 1.40 51.65
C CYS A 363 0.82 1.57 51.66
N VAL A 364 0.07 0.49 51.89
CA VAL A 364 -1.40 0.59 52.01
C VAL A 364 -1.79 1.24 53.34
N GLU A 365 -1.17 0.84 54.44
CA GLU A 365 -1.41 1.44 55.76
C GLU A 365 -1.11 2.95 55.78
N ALA A 366 -0.06 3.37 55.06
CA ALA A 366 0.33 4.78 54.92
C ALA A 366 -0.63 5.63 54.08
N LEU A 367 -1.59 5.02 53.36
CA LEU A 367 -2.66 5.79 52.70
C LEU A 367 -3.60 6.45 53.71
N ASP A 368 -3.63 5.97 54.96
CA ASP A 368 -4.45 6.50 56.07
C ASP A 368 -5.94 6.64 55.70
N LEU A 369 -6.45 5.73 54.86
CA LEU A 369 -7.85 5.71 54.47
C LEU A 369 -8.71 5.26 55.66
N ALA A 370 -9.68 6.08 56.06
CA ALA A 370 -10.57 5.77 57.18
C ALA A 370 -11.38 4.50 56.91
N HIS A 371 -11.43 3.59 57.89
CA HIS A 371 -12.29 2.40 57.87
C HIS A 371 -13.03 2.27 59.21
N PRO A 372 -14.11 3.04 59.43
CA PRO A 372 -14.81 3.09 60.72
C PRO A 372 -15.40 1.75 61.17
N SER A 373 -15.70 0.86 60.23
CA SER A 373 -16.25 -0.47 60.50
C SER A 373 -15.17 -1.52 60.79
N SER A 374 -13.88 -1.15 60.69
CA SER A 374 -12.76 -2.03 61.01
C SER A 374 -12.26 -1.77 62.43
N PRO A 375 -11.94 -2.83 63.22
CA PRO A 375 -11.26 -2.68 64.50
C PRO A 375 -9.90 -1.94 64.42
N LEU A 376 -9.31 -1.86 63.22
CA LEU A 376 -8.04 -1.18 62.96
C LEU A 376 -8.23 0.32 62.67
N GLY A 377 -9.47 0.79 62.49
CA GLY A 377 -9.83 2.19 62.22
C GLY A 377 -9.41 2.73 60.84
N ARG A 378 -8.60 1.98 60.10
CA ARG A 378 -8.06 2.32 58.78
C ARG A 378 -8.07 1.12 57.85
N VAL A 379 -7.95 1.38 56.55
CA VAL A 379 -7.78 0.34 55.54
C VAL A 379 -6.36 -0.23 55.65
N THR A 380 -6.27 -1.55 55.77
CA THR A 380 -5.01 -2.30 55.83
C THR A 380 -5.10 -3.52 54.93
N VAL A 381 -3.96 -4.16 54.66
CA VAL A 381 -3.91 -5.46 53.97
C VAL A 381 -3.18 -6.48 54.82
N SER A 382 -3.65 -7.73 54.74
CA SER A 382 -2.88 -8.89 55.16
C SER A 382 -2.19 -9.49 53.94
N VAL A 383 -0.96 -10.00 54.10
CA VAL A 383 -0.17 -10.53 52.98
C VAL A 383 0.38 -11.92 53.32
N GLY A 384 0.05 -12.91 52.50
CA GLY A 384 0.67 -14.23 52.49
C GLY A 384 1.80 -14.31 51.49
N VAL A 385 2.92 -14.91 51.85
CA VAL A 385 4.10 -15.04 50.99
C VAL A 385 4.53 -16.49 50.89
N VAL A 386 4.77 -16.94 49.65
CA VAL A 386 5.38 -18.24 49.36
C VAL A 386 6.58 -18.03 48.43
N THR A 387 7.63 -18.81 48.64
CA THR A 387 8.82 -18.82 47.79
C THR A 387 9.09 -20.23 47.32
N CYS A 388 9.17 -20.40 46.02
CA CYS A 388 9.47 -21.64 45.32
C CYS A 388 10.87 -21.62 44.73
N ARG A 389 11.61 -22.69 44.96
CA ARG A 389 12.88 -23.02 44.31
C ARG A 389 12.65 -24.30 43.51
N PRO A 390 12.30 -24.23 42.21
CA PRO A 390 11.84 -25.39 41.46
C PRO A 390 12.81 -26.58 41.37
N GLN A 391 14.10 -26.37 41.65
CA GLN A 391 15.11 -27.43 41.72
C GLN A 391 15.15 -28.18 43.07
N ARG A 392 14.59 -27.59 44.13
CA ARG A 392 14.62 -28.13 45.50
C ARG A 392 13.24 -28.50 46.01
N ASP A 393 12.22 -27.76 45.58
CA ASP A 393 10.87 -27.90 46.09
C ASP A 393 10.01 -28.73 45.13
N PRO A 394 9.06 -29.53 45.66
CA PRO A 394 8.14 -30.29 44.83
C PRO A 394 7.17 -29.36 44.12
N VAL A 395 7.44 -29.07 42.84
CA VAL A 395 6.54 -28.34 41.94
C VAL A 395 6.00 -29.33 40.91
N ALA A 396 4.68 -29.38 40.71
CA ALA A 396 4.06 -30.24 39.71
C ALA A 396 4.71 -30.02 38.33
N ALA A 397 4.83 -31.06 37.50
CA ALA A 397 5.42 -30.93 36.16
C ALA A 397 4.51 -30.14 35.19
N ASP A 398 3.20 -30.27 35.37
CA ASP A 398 2.20 -29.50 34.63
C ASP A 398 2.14 -28.05 35.14
N ASP A 399 2.15 -27.09 34.22
CA ASP A 399 2.22 -25.67 34.56
C ASP A 399 0.93 -25.18 35.23
N ALA A 400 -0.24 -25.67 34.82
CA ALA A 400 -1.50 -25.27 35.42
C ALA A 400 -1.63 -25.80 36.86
N ALA A 401 -1.22 -27.04 37.11
CA ALA A 401 -1.16 -27.62 38.44
C ALA A 401 -0.14 -26.89 39.34
N ALA A 402 1.00 -26.48 38.79
CA ALA A 402 2.01 -25.71 39.51
C ALA A 402 1.51 -24.32 39.91
N VAL A 403 0.86 -23.60 38.99
CA VAL A 403 0.20 -22.31 39.24
C VAL A 403 -0.82 -22.44 40.38
N ALA A 404 -1.72 -23.43 40.28
CA ALA A 404 -2.75 -23.67 41.28
C ALA A 404 -2.16 -24.03 42.66
N GLY A 405 -1.07 -24.79 42.70
CA GLY A 405 -0.35 -25.12 43.93
C GLY A 405 0.25 -23.90 44.63
N LEU A 406 0.94 -23.04 43.88
CA LEU A 406 1.55 -21.82 44.44
C LEU A 406 0.49 -20.84 44.95
N LEU A 407 -0.59 -20.62 44.20
CA LEU A 407 -1.70 -19.77 44.63
C LEU A 407 -2.33 -20.29 45.94
N ARG A 408 -2.51 -21.61 46.07
CA ARG A 408 -3.07 -22.23 47.27
C ARG A 408 -2.18 -22.05 48.50
N LEU A 409 -0.87 -22.17 48.35
CA LEU A 409 0.07 -21.93 49.44
C LEU A 409 0.13 -20.45 49.83
N ALA A 410 0.10 -19.54 48.86
CA ALA A 410 0.04 -18.11 49.16
C ALA A 410 -1.27 -17.73 49.87
N ASP A 411 -2.39 -18.35 49.50
CA ASP A 411 -3.68 -18.19 50.17
C ASP A 411 -3.67 -18.72 51.62
N HIS A 412 -3.06 -19.89 51.87
CA HIS A 412 -2.94 -20.41 53.23
C HIS A 412 -2.02 -19.54 54.12
N ALA A 413 -0.90 -19.04 53.57
CA ALA A 413 -0.09 -18.03 54.23
C ALA A 413 -0.90 -16.76 54.55
N LEU A 414 -1.72 -16.29 53.61
CA LEU A 414 -2.58 -15.12 53.80
C LEU A 414 -3.63 -15.36 54.89
N TYR A 415 -4.22 -16.56 54.92
CA TYR A 415 -5.14 -16.97 55.96
C TYR A 415 -4.47 -16.93 57.35
N ALA A 416 -3.24 -17.41 57.47
CA ALA A 416 -2.45 -17.31 58.71
C ALA A 416 -2.22 -15.84 59.13
N ALA A 417 -1.90 -14.94 58.19
CA ALA A 417 -1.78 -13.51 58.46
C ALA A 417 -3.10 -12.91 58.99
N LYS A 418 -4.24 -13.24 58.37
CA LYS A 418 -5.56 -12.78 58.82
C LYS A 418 -5.91 -13.29 60.22
N HIS A 419 -5.62 -14.55 60.52
CA HIS A 419 -5.92 -15.16 61.82
C HIS A 419 -5.00 -14.69 62.95
N ALA A 420 -3.76 -14.32 62.64
CA ALA A 420 -2.81 -13.81 63.63
C ALA A 420 -3.09 -12.35 64.02
N GLY A 421 -4.11 -11.71 63.48
CA GLY A 421 -4.54 -10.36 63.88
C GLY A 421 -4.58 -9.34 62.74
N ARG A 422 -4.45 -9.78 61.47
CA ARG A 422 -4.48 -8.93 60.27
C ARG A 422 -3.37 -7.88 60.23
N ASN A 423 -3.37 -7.02 59.20
CA ASN A 423 -2.36 -5.98 58.96
C ASN A 423 -0.93 -6.48 59.17
N ARG A 424 -0.58 -7.59 58.52
CA ARG A 424 0.71 -8.26 58.69
C ARG A 424 1.07 -9.12 57.50
N VAL A 425 2.33 -9.49 57.46
CA VAL A 425 2.87 -10.50 56.55
C VAL A 425 2.98 -11.83 57.28
N ALA A 426 2.60 -12.92 56.62
CA ALA A 426 2.94 -14.27 57.02
C ALA A 426 3.60 -15.00 55.86
N THR A 427 4.62 -15.80 56.16
CA THR A 427 5.30 -16.65 55.20
C THR A 427 4.92 -18.10 55.45
N GLU A 428 4.82 -18.88 54.39
CA GLU A 428 4.66 -20.33 54.49
C GLU A 428 5.79 -21.05 53.76
N PRO A 429 6.53 -21.94 54.45
CA PRO A 429 7.51 -22.79 53.79
C PRO A 429 6.77 -23.82 52.91
N LEU A 430 7.31 -24.11 51.72
CA LEU A 430 6.78 -25.18 50.87
C LEU A 430 6.76 -26.50 51.64
N PRO A 431 5.62 -27.19 51.72
CA PRO A 431 5.56 -28.48 52.40
C PRO A 431 6.48 -29.47 51.68
N THR A 432 7.16 -30.32 52.45
CA THR A 432 8.07 -31.37 51.95
C THR A 432 7.35 -32.42 51.08
N THR A 433 6.02 -32.41 51.08
CA THR A 433 5.13 -33.22 50.25
C THR A 433 3.91 -32.37 49.84
N LEU A 434 3.62 -32.26 48.54
CA LEU A 434 2.40 -31.59 48.07
C LEU A 434 1.18 -32.36 48.61
N PRO A 435 0.22 -31.70 49.31
CA PRO A 435 -1.02 -32.36 49.69
C PRO A 435 -1.81 -32.72 48.43
N VAL A 436 -2.22 -34.00 48.37
CA VAL A 436 -2.96 -34.65 47.28
C VAL A 436 -4.27 -33.93 46.99
#